data_AF-A0A1J0EUV2-F1
#
_entry.id   AF-A0A1J0EUV2-F1
#
_cell.length_a   1.000
_cell.length_b   1.000
_cell.length_c   1.000
_cell.angle_alpha   90.00
_cell.angle_beta   90.00
_cell.angle_gamma   90.00
#
_symmetry.space_group_name_H-M   'P 1'
#
loop_
_entity.id
_entity.type
_entity.pdbx_description
1 polymer ?
#
loop_
_entity_poly.entity_id
_entity_poly.type
_entity_poly.pdbx_seq_one_letter_code
_entity_poly.pdbx_strand_id
1 'polypeptide(L)'
;MVNFGFFRESVTDMKCGSDLILAKYIEGQPTQYRCPNGFIMNQFRGAPFVPWPDYTEGTSAELGVAIGQFKSSFVDLEAKE
;
A
#
# COMPACT_ATOMS: atom_id res chain seq x y z
N MET A 1 -5.92 -0.83 -0.94
CA MET A 1 -5.12 0.35 -1.34
C MET A 1 -4.50 0.92 -0.09
N VAL A 2 -3.24 1.32 -0.16
CA VAL A 2 -2.51 1.91 0.97
C VAL A 2 -2.00 3.27 0.52
N ASN A 3 -2.13 4.27 1.40
CA ASN A 3 -1.46 5.55 1.21
C ASN A 3 0.01 5.38 1.64
N PHE A 4 0.87 5.14 0.65
CA PHE A 4 2.32 5.01 0.79
C PHE A 4 3.00 6.29 1.26
N GLY A 5 2.37 7.47 1.08
CA GLY A 5 2.90 8.73 1.61
C GLY A 5 3.20 8.67 3.11
N PHE A 6 2.43 7.90 3.88
CA PHE A 6 2.69 7.67 5.31
C PHE A 6 3.95 6.83 5.61
N PHE A 7 4.38 6.01 4.66
CA PHE A 7 5.46 5.04 4.85
C PHE A 7 6.72 5.40 4.06
N ARG A 8 6.69 6.44 3.22
CA ARG A 8 7.77 6.79 2.29
C ARG A 8 9.12 7.03 2.98
N GLU A 9 9.14 7.54 4.21
CA GLU A 9 10.37 7.75 4.97
C GLU A 9 10.92 6.46 5.60
N SER A 10 10.06 5.48 5.88
CA SER A 10 10.40 4.22 6.55
C SER A 10 10.68 3.07 5.57
N VAL A 11 10.38 3.25 4.28
CA VAL A 11 10.51 2.22 3.25
C VAL A 11 11.42 2.71 2.14
N THR A 12 12.65 2.21 2.14
CA THR A 12 13.74 2.54 1.21
C THR A 12 13.94 1.48 0.14
N ASP A 13 13.47 0.26 0.38
CA ASP A 13 13.59 -0.90 -0.52
C ASP A 13 12.59 -0.91 -1.69
N MET A 14 11.78 0.15 -1.84
CA MET A 14 10.89 0.35 -2.98
C MET A 14 11.00 1.75 -3.57
N LYS A 15 10.75 1.86 -4.88
CA LYS A 15 10.73 3.14 -5.59
C LYS A 15 9.35 3.35 -6.21
N CYS A 16 8.56 4.20 -5.57
CA CYS A 16 7.24 4.59 -6.07
C CYS A 16 7.05 6.11 -5.98
N GLY A 17 6.78 6.74 -7.13
CA GLY A 17 6.49 8.17 -7.21
C GLY A 17 5.07 8.52 -6.73
N SER A 18 4.14 7.56 -6.78
CA SER A 18 2.78 7.73 -6.29
C SER A 18 2.70 7.59 -4.77
N ASP A 19 1.86 8.41 -4.13
CA ASP A 19 1.52 8.29 -2.71
C ASP A 19 0.48 7.19 -2.47
N LEU A 20 -0.18 6.67 -3.50
CA LEU A 20 -1.15 5.58 -3.36
C LEU A 20 -0.65 4.34 -4.09
N ILE A 21 -0.66 3.20 -3.40
CA ILE A 21 -0.22 1.92 -3.93
C ILE A 21 -1.25 0.82 -3.69
N LEU A 22 -1.15 -0.24 -4.49
CA LEU A 22 -1.83 -1.51 -4.23
C LEU A 22 -0.84 -2.45 -3.54
N ALA A 23 -1.00 -2.64 -2.24
CA ALA A 23 -0.21 -3.59 -1.47
C ALA A 23 -0.99 -4.89 -1.26
N LYS A 24 -0.34 -6.01 -1.53
CA LYS A 24 -0.77 -7.36 -1.13
C LYS A 24 0.11 -7.80 0.04
N TYR A 25 -0.40 -7.55 1.24
CA TYR A 25 0.25 -7.91 2.50
C TYR A 25 -0.09 -9.36 2.87
N ILE A 26 0.94 -10.14 3.18
CA ILE A 26 0.84 -11.47 3.79
C ILE A 26 1.82 -11.48 4.95
N GLU A 27 1.33 -11.85 6.14
CA GLU A 27 2.13 -11.85 7.35
C GLU A 27 3.34 -12.79 7.24
N GLY A 28 4.52 -12.30 7.61
CA GLY A 28 5.78 -13.04 7.50
C GLY A 28 6.37 -13.15 6.09
N GLN A 29 5.76 -12.51 5.07
CA GLN A 29 6.29 -12.48 3.70
C GLN A 29 6.57 -11.04 3.23
N PRO A 30 7.54 -10.85 2.30
CA PRO A 30 7.69 -9.57 1.62
C PRO A 30 6.38 -9.15 0.94
N THR A 31 5.98 -7.90 1.17
CA THR A 31 4.74 -7.37 0.60
C THR A 31 4.92 -7.12 -0.88
N GLN A 32 4.04 -7.70 -1.69
CA GLN A 32 3.98 -7.37 -3.11
C GLN A 32 3.25 -6.04 -3.27
N TYR A 33 3.85 -5.09 -3.98
CA TYR A 33 3.27 -3.78 -4.23
C TYR A 33 3.13 -3.53 -5.73
N ARG A 34 2.13 -2.73 -6.08
CA ARG A 34 1.99 -2.10 -7.39
C ARG A 34 1.87 -0.59 -7.22
N CYS A 35 2.73 0.13 -7.93
CA CYS A 35 2.79 1.58 -8.00
C CYS A 35 2.16 2.02 -9.33
N PRO A 36 0.88 2.39 -9.33
CA PRO A 36 0.22 2.86 -10.55
C PRO A 36 0.69 4.25 -10.96
N ASN A 37 0.72 4.51 -12.27
CA ASN A 37 1.00 5.84 -12.80
C ASN A 37 -0.17 6.83 -12.61
N GLY A 38 -1.37 6.32 -12.32
CA GLY A 38 -2.55 7.14 -12.06
C GLY A 38 -3.77 6.30 -11.66
N PHE A 39 -4.79 6.99 -11.19
CA PHE A 39 -6.09 6.41 -10.86
C PHE A 39 -7.17 7.09 -11.68
N ILE A 40 -8.13 6.31 -12.16
CA ILE A 40 -9.31 6.82 -12.86
C ILE A 40 -10.47 6.78 -11.88
N MET A 41 -11.03 7.96 -11.61
CA MET A 41 -12.33 8.08 -10.95
C MET A 41 -13.41 8.00 -12.02
N ASN A 42 -14.16 6.89 -12.04
CA ASN A 42 -15.26 6.71 -12.97
C ASN A 42 -16.60 6.94 -12.24
N GLN A 43 -17.49 7.73 -12.82
CA GLN A 43 -18.85 7.98 -12.30
C GLN A 43 -19.69 6.70 -12.10
N PHE A 44 -19.37 5.63 -12.83
CA PHE A 44 -20.11 4.35 -12.75
C PHE A 44 -19.58 3.39 -11.68
N ARG A 45 -18.47 3.69 -10.99
CA ARG A 45 -17.98 2.90 -9.85
C ARG A 45 -17.62 3.80 -8.68
N GLY A 46 -18.15 3.49 -7.49
CA GLY A 46 -17.81 4.19 -6.24
C GLY A 46 -16.38 3.95 -5.72
N ALA A 47 -15.51 3.28 -6.49
CA ALA A 47 -14.14 2.99 -6.10
C ALA A 47 -13.16 3.41 -7.21
N PRO A 48 -11.99 3.97 -6.87
CA PRO A 48 -10.95 4.31 -7.83
C PRO A 48 -10.52 3.08 -8.63
N PHE A 49 -10.36 3.25 -9.93
CA PHE A 49 -9.89 2.21 -10.84
C PHE A 49 -8.42 2.45 -11.22
N VAL A 50 -7.60 1.41 -11.18
CA VAL A 50 -6.22 1.45 -11.68
C VAL A 50 -6.22 0.90 -13.11
N PRO A 51 -5.90 1.73 -14.13
CA PRO A 51 -5.81 1.25 -15.50
C PRO A 51 -4.64 0.26 -15.64
N TRP A 52 -4.93 -0.89 -16.24
CA TRP A 52 -3.95 -1.92 -16.56
C TRP A 52 -3.41 -1.68 -17.98
N PRO A 53 -2.11 -1.86 -18.27
CA PRO A 53 -1.01 -2.32 -17.42
C PRO A 53 -0.10 -1.21 -16.88
N ASP A 54 -0.56 0.05 -16.81
CA ASP A 54 0.30 1.22 -16.51
C ASP A 54 0.69 1.35 -15.02
N TYR A 55 1.35 0.33 -14.48
CA TYR A 55 1.90 0.32 -13.13
C TYR A 55 3.27 -0.38 -13.11
N THR A 56 4.12 0.00 -12.16
CA THR A 56 5.31 -0.78 -11.81
C THR A 56 5.00 -1.69 -10.63
N GLU A 57 5.57 -2.88 -10.59
CA GLU A 57 5.37 -3.82 -9.48
C GLU A 57 6.70 -4.34 -8.92
N GLY A 58 6.64 -4.78 -7.67
CA GLY A 58 7.80 -5.31 -6.97
C GLY A 58 7.41 -5.90 -5.62
N THR A 59 8.44 -6.28 -4.86
CA THR A 59 8.30 -6.75 -3.47
C THR A 59 9.12 -5.88 -2.55
N SER A 60 8.59 -5.61 -1.36
CA SER A 60 9.26 -4.85 -0.30
C SER A 60 9.06 -5.55 1.03
N ALA A 61 10.16 -5.81 1.72
CA ALA A 61 10.15 -6.37 3.06
C ALA A 61 9.84 -5.27 4.09
N GLU A 62 10.41 -4.08 3.91
CA GLU A 62 10.23 -2.94 4.82
C GLU A 62 8.76 -2.47 4.84
N LEU A 63 8.10 -2.43 3.68
CA LEU A 63 6.67 -2.13 3.58
C LEU A 63 5.83 -3.15 4.35
N GLY A 64 6.20 -4.43 4.31
CA GLY A 64 5.51 -5.48 5.07
C GLY A 64 5.61 -5.26 6.56
N VAL A 65 6.80 -4.94 7.05
CA VAL A 65 7.02 -4.60 8.47
C VAL A 65 6.21 -3.37 8.86
N ALA A 66 6.25 -2.31 8.06
CA ALA A 66 5.54 -1.07 8.35
C ALA A 66 4.01 -1.25 8.36
N ILE A 67 3.46 -2.00 7.40
CA ILE A 67 2.02 -2.34 7.38
C ILE A 67 1.66 -3.22 8.59
N GLY A 68 2.52 -4.18 8.94
CA GLY A 68 2.32 -5.04 10.11
C GLY A 68 2.25 -4.25 11.41
N GLN A 69 3.20 -3.33 11.62
CA GLN A 69 3.23 -2.43 12.78
C GLN A 69 1.99 -1.54 12.84
N PHE A 70 1.62 -0.93 11.71
CA PHE A 70 0.41 -0.13 11.61
C PHE A 70 -0.84 -0.95 11.98
N LYS A 71 -0.98 -2.16 11.44
CA LYS A 71 -2.10 -3.05 11.76
C LYS A 71 -2.16 -3.37 13.26
N SER A 72 -1.03 -3.72 13.89
CA SER A 72 -1.01 -3.99 15.33
C SER A 72 -1.42 -2.79 16.17
N SER A 73 -0.96 -1.58 15.81
CA SER A 73 -1.33 -0.37 16.54
C SER A 73 -2.83 -0.05 16.46
N PHE A 74 -3.51 -0.39 15.36
CA PHE A 74 -4.96 -0.25 15.27
C PHE A 74 -5.70 -1.29 16.11
N VAL A 75 -5.26 -2.54 16.08
CA VAL A 75 -5.84 -3.62 16.89
C VAL A 75 -5.71 -3.32 18.39
N ASP A 76 -4.56 -2.75 18.81
CA ASP A 76 -4.34 -2.37 20.21
C ASP A 76 -5.23 -1.20 20.67
N LEU A 77 -5.65 -0.32 19.74
CA LEU A 77 -6.59 0.77 20.02
C LEU A 77 -8.03 0.25 20.14
N GLU A 78 -8.47 -0.63 19.25
CA GLU A 78 -9.79 -1.28 19.33
C GLU A 78 -9.93 -2.14 20.59
N ALA A 79 -8.86 -2.78 21.05
CA ALA A 79 -8.88 -3.60 22.28
C ALA A 79 -9.00 -2.77 23.57
N LYS A 80 -8.88 -1.45 23.49
CA LYS A 80 -8.89 -0.53 24.64
C LYS A 80 -10.17 0.31 24.74
N GLU A 81 -11.08 0.18 23.78
CA GLU A 81 -12.46 0.73 23.81
C GLU A 81 -13.46 -0.32 24.29
#